data_AF-K1ZFM0-F1
#
_entry.id   AF-K1ZFM0-F1
#
_cell.length_a   1.000
_cell.length_b   1.000
_cell.length_c   1.000
_cell.angle_alpha   90.00
_cell.angle_beta   90.00
_cell.angle_gamma   90.00
#
_symmetry.space_group_name_H-M   'P 1'
#
loop_
_entity.id
_entity.type
_entity.pdbx_description
1 polymer ?
#
loop_
_entity_poly.entity_id
_entity_poly.type
_entity_poly.pdbx_seq_one_letter_code
_entity_poly.pdbx_strand_id
1 'polypeptide(L)'
;MNAELDGTLGPILKNYADKAGVIYTNTDGDQPGVEMNLYRFLTGIGVTPVLCGNIKGLQDPYRTPETQKAFASKWGQKPHMVTSFADGTKISFEQAVVANATGMHVAKRGMWAPTVPAGTPLKEAVNRYPQEEILNNPGIVDYIVGAEPNSGVFVLGVIDDPVQKFYLDLYKVG
;
A
#
# COMPACT_ATOMS: atom_id res chain seq x y z
N MET A 1 -16.33 -2.24 6.17
CA MET A 1 -15.01 -1.56 6.20
C MET A 1 -15.05 -0.41 5.21
N ASN A 2 -14.47 0.74 5.54
CA ASN A 2 -14.50 1.96 4.73
C ASN A 2 -13.18 2.73 4.93
N ALA A 3 -12.27 2.63 3.96
CA ALA A 3 -10.95 3.26 4.02
C ALA A 3 -11.03 4.78 3.94
N GLU A 4 -12.07 5.29 3.28
CA GLU A 4 -12.33 6.72 3.11
C GLU A 4 -12.69 7.36 4.46
N LEU A 5 -13.52 6.68 5.24
CA LEU A 5 -13.89 7.07 6.61
C LEU A 5 -12.69 6.98 7.54
N ASP A 6 -11.91 5.91 7.47
CA ASP A 6 -10.71 5.74 8.31
C ASP A 6 -9.63 6.78 7.98
N GLY A 7 -9.37 7.03 6.70
CA GLY A 7 -8.44 8.06 6.24
C GLY A 7 -8.87 9.49 6.61
N THR A 8 -10.15 9.71 6.91
CA THR A 8 -10.69 11.04 7.28
C THR A 8 -10.86 11.21 8.79
N LEU A 9 -11.42 10.21 9.48
CA LEU A 9 -11.86 10.26 10.87
C LEU A 9 -11.21 9.19 11.76
N GLY A 10 -10.39 8.30 11.21
CA GLY A 10 -9.78 7.16 11.91
C GLY A 10 -9.08 7.55 13.23
N PRO A 11 -8.16 8.54 13.24
CA PRO A 11 -7.51 8.97 14.48
C PRO A 11 -8.50 9.49 15.54
N ILE A 12 -9.56 10.18 15.11
CA ILE A 12 -10.60 10.68 16.02
C ILE A 12 -11.38 9.51 16.61
N LEU A 13 -11.81 8.56 15.77
CA LEU A 13 -12.53 7.36 16.19
C LEU A 13 -11.68 6.49 17.13
N LYS A 14 -10.38 6.35 16.86
CA LYS A 14 -9.44 5.65 17.73
C LYS A 14 -9.36 6.29 19.11
N ASN A 15 -9.26 7.61 19.19
CA ASN A 15 -9.24 8.34 20.46
C ASN A 15 -10.56 8.16 21.25
N TYR A 16 -11.72 8.14 20.59
CA TYR A 16 -12.98 7.85 21.28
C TYR A 16 -13.08 6.38 21.72
N ALA A 17 -12.59 5.44 20.92
CA ALA A 17 -12.56 4.03 21.26
C ALA A 17 -11.70 3.78 22.51
N ASP A 18 -10.53 4.43 22.60
CA ASP A 18 -9.65 4.34 23.77
C ASP A 18 -10.32 4.88 25.03
N LYS A 19 -10.99 6.03 24.94
CA LYS A 19 -11.75 6.60 26.07
C LYS A 19 -12.90 5.71 26.52
N ALA A 20 -13.50 4.98 25.60
CA ALA A 20 -14.59 4.05 25.87
C ALA A 20 -14.10 2.65 26.29
N GLY A 21 -12.80 2.37 26.27
CA GLY A 21 -12.23 1.06 26.61
C GLY A 21 -12.57 -0.03 25.59
N VAL A 22 -12.80 0.33 24.32
CA VAL A 22 -13.11 -0.61 23.23
C VAL A 22 -12.04 -0.60 22.14
N ILE A 23 -11.99 -1.67 21.35
CA ILE A 23 -11.02 -1.81 20.26
C ILE A 23 -11.58 -1.19 18.98
N TYR A 24 -10.85 -0.23 18.42
CA TYR A 24 -11.01 0.21 17.04
C TYR A 24 -9.85 -0.33 16.22
N THR A 25 -10.16 -0.98 15.11
CA THR A 25 -9.16 -1.58 14.24
C THR A 25 -9.66 -1.56 12.79
N ASN A 26 -8.72 -1.41 11.87
CA ASN A 26 -9.00 -1.73 10.47
C ASN A 26 -9.08 -3.26 10.32
N THR A 27 -9.67 -3.76 9.24
CA THR A 27 -9.81 -5.20 9.04
C THR A 27 -8.67 -5.75 8.20
N ASP A 28 -8.32 -7.00 8.47
CA ASP A 28 -7.52 -7.80 7.56
C ASP A 28 -8.33 -8.10 6.27
N GLY A 29 -7.62 -8.41 5.20
CA GLY A 29 -8.17 -8.76 3.88
C GLY A 29 -8.27 -7.60 2.87
N ASP A 30 -8.34 -6.34 3.32
CA ASP A 30 -8.10 -5.18 2.45
C ASP A 30 -6.65 -4.73 2.54
N GLN A 31 -6.21 -4.01 1.52
CA GLN A 31 -4.79 -3.73 1.30
C GLN A 31 -4.10 -3.06 2.51
N PRO A 32 -4.68 -2.05 3.20
CA PRO A 32 -4.06 -1.47 4.39
C PRO A 32 -3.83 -2.48 5.52
N GLY A 33 -4.79 -3.38 5.75
CA GLY A 33 -4.67 -4.40 6.79
C GLY A 33 -3.60 -5.44 6.46
N VAL A 34 -3.55 -5.88 5.19
CA VAL A 34 -2.53 -6.83 4.71
C VAL A 34 -1.14 -6.21 4.72
N GLU A 35 -0.99 -4.93 4.34
CA GLU A 35 0.27 -4.18 4.46
C GLU A 35 0.75 -4.12 5.90
N MET A 36 -0.14 -3.82 6.85
CA MET A 36 0.22 -3.78 8.27
C MET A 36 0.66 -5.14 8.81
N ASN A 37 0.15 -6.25 8.27
CA ASN A 37 0.64 -7.59 8.62
C ASN A 37 2.08 -7.81 8.13
N LEU A 38 2.40 -7.41 6.89
CA LEU A 38 3.77 -7.49 6.36
C LEU A 38 4.73 -6.54 7.10
N TYR A 39 4.30 -5.31 7.35
CA TYR A 39 5.05 -4.32 8.11
C TYR A 39 5.43 -4.88 9.50
N ARG A 40 4.44 -5.38 10.25
CA ARG A 40 4.67 -5.97 11.58
C ARG A 40 5.57 -7.20 11.53
N PHE A 41 5.45 -8.02 10.49
CA PHE A 41 6.32 -9.18 10.31
C PHE A 41 7.78 -8.75 10.14
N LEU A 42 8.05 -7.82 9.22
CA LEU A 42 9.40 -7.31 8.98
C LEU A 42 10.01 -6.65 10.23
N THR A 43 9.26 -5.76 10.89
CA THR A 43 9.70 -5.15 12.15
C THR A 43 9.98 -6.21 13.22
N GLY A 44 9.13 -7.24 13.32
CA GLY A 44 9.27 -8.32 14.29
C GLY A 44 10.52 -9.18 14.11
N ILE A 45 11.05 -9.28 12.89
CA ILE A 45 12.30 -10.01 12.59
C ILE A 45 13.54 -9.10 12.56
N GLY A 46 13.40 -7.81 12.89
CA GLY A 46 14.51 -6.85 12.93
C GLY A 46 14.80 -6.15 11.60
N VAL A 47 13.95 -6.32 10.58
CA VAL A 47 14.03 -5.57 9.32
C VAL A 47 13.34 -4.22 9.51
N THR A 48 13.98 -3.14 9.08
CA THR A 48 13.41 -1.79 9.09
C THR A 48 12.58 -1.56 7.83
N PRO A 49 11.24 -1.44 7.90
CA PRO A 49 10.42 -1.15 6.72
C PRO A 49 10.70 0.27 6.20
N VAL A 50 10.91 0.39 4.90
CA VAL A 50 11.24 1.65 4.21
C VAL A 50 10.20 2.07 3.18
N LEU A 51 9.41 1.12 2.67
CA LEU A 51 8.29 1.40 1.79
C LEU A 51 7.17 0.39 2.04
N CYS A 52 5.94 0.87 2.24
CA CYS A 52 4.73 0.06 2.11
C CYS A 52 4.04 0.41 0.79
N GLY A 53 3.55 -0.58 0.05
CA GLY A 53 2.85 -0.25 -1.17
C GLY A 53 2.00 -1.32 -1.80
N ASN A 54 1.20 -0.87 -2.76
CA ASN A 54 0.25 -1.68 -3.51
C ASN A 54 0.73 -2.00 -4.92
N ILE A 55 0.14 -3.04 -5.51
CA ILE A 55 0.28 -3.36 -6.93
C ILE A 55 -1.05 -3.13 -7.64
N LYS A 56 -1.01 -2.37 -8.74
CA LYS A 56 -2.17 -2.07 -9.57
C LYS A 56 -1.94 -2.52 -11.00
N GLY A 57 -2.93 -3.15 -11.61
CA GLY A 57 -2.92 -3.42 -13.05
C GLY A 57 -3.26 -2.20 -13.92
N LEU A 58 -3.99 -1.21 -13.37
CA LEU A 58 -4.47 -0.04 -14.10
C LEU A 58 -4.46 1.20 -13.19
N GLN A 59 -4.00 2.33 -13.72
CA GLN A 59 -4.15 3.64 -13.13
C GLN A 59 -4.45 4.65 -14.26
N ASP A 60 -5.65 5.23 -14.23
CA ASP A 60 -6.13 6.18 -15.23
C ASP A 60 -7.04 7.22 -14.55
N PRO A 61 -6.49 8.41 -14.19
CA PRO A 61 -7.21 9.45 -13.46
C PRO A 61 -8.43 10.02 -14.18
N TYR A 62 -8.66 9.68 -15.45
CA TYR A 62 -9.76 10.19 -16.26
C TYR A 62 -10.92 9.19 -16.38
N ARG A 63 -10.89 8.07 -15.65
CA ARG A 63 -12.04 7.16 -15.59
C ARG A 63 -13.22 7.82 -14.91
N THR A 64 -14.39 7.58 -15.48
CA THR A 64 -15.68 8.06 -14.97
C THR A 64 -16.62 6.88 -14.76
N PRO A 65 -17.70 7.04 -13.98
CA PRO A 65 -18.73 6.02 -13.82
C PRO A 65 -19.29 5.52 -15.16
N GLU A 66 -19.39 6.40 -16.16
CA GLU A 66 -19.85 6.01 -17.49
C GLU A 66 -18.83 5.08 -18.18
N THR A 67 -17.54 5.43 -18.17
CA THR A 67 -16.50 4.59 -18.78
C THR A 67 -16.35 3.22 -18.11
N GLN A 68 -16.78 3.11 -16.85
CA GLN A 68 -16.69 1.87 -16.06
C GLN A 68 -17.99 1.08 -16.01
N LYS A 69 -19.08 1.58 -16.59
CA LYS A 69 -20.42 0.98 -16.52
C LYS A 69 -20.47 -0.47 -17.01
N ALA A 70 -19.78 -0.78 -18.10
CA ALA A 70 -19.73 -2.13 -18.65
C ALA A 70 -18.99 -3.11 -17.73
N PHE A 71 -17.83 -2.69 -17.20
CA PHE A 71 -17.07 -3.49 -16.24
C PHE A 71 -17.88 -3.71 -14.95
N ALA A 72 -18.49 -2.64 -14.42
CA ALA A 72 -19.34 -2.69 -13.23
C ALA A 72 -20.49 -3.69 -13.41
N SER A 73 -21.20 -3.63 -14.53
CA SER A 73 -22.33 -4.51 -14.83
C SER A 73 -21.90 -5.97 -14.97
N LYS A 74 -20.77 -6.23 -15.63
CA LYS A 74 -20.21 -7.58 -15.81
C LYS A 74 -19.90 -8.26 -14.48
N TRP A 75 -19.42 -7.51 -13.49
CA TRP A 75 -18.95 -8.05 -12.21
C TRP A 75 -19.87 -7.75 -11.02
N GLY A 76 -21.08 -7.26 -11.26
CA GLY A 76 -22.04 -6.96 -10.19
C GLY A 76 -21.60 -5.83 -9.24
N GLN A 77 -20.78 -4.90 -9.73
CA GLN A 77 -20.25 -3.77 -8.96
C GLN A 77 -21.00 -2.47 -9.24
N LYS A 78 -20.84 -1.48 -8.36
CA LYS A 78 -21.36 -0.13 -8.60
C LYS A 78 -20.37 0.67 -9.45
N PRO A 79 -20.82 1.39 -10.51
CA PRO A 79 -19.92 2.15 -11.38
C PRO A 79 -18.97 3.11 -10.66
N HIS A 80 -19.45 3.87 -9.67
CA HIS A 80 -18.59 4.79 -8.91
C HIS A 80 -17.49 4.07 -8.10
N MET A 81 -17.75 2.86 -7.59
CA MET A 81 -16.74 2.10 -6.85
C MET A 81 -15.63 1.65 -7.78
N VAL A 82 -15.96 1.06 -8.93
CA VAL A 82 -14.94 0.62 -9.90
C VAL A 82 -14.20 1.80 -10.54
N THR A 83 -14.85 2.96 -10.68
CA THR A 83 -14.17 4.21 -11.04
C THR A 83 -13.10 4.57 -10.03
N SER A 84 -13.42 4.56 -8.72
CA SER A 84 -12.46 4.89 -7.66
C SER A 84 -11.22 3.97 -7.62
N PHE A 85 -11.36 2.74 -8.11
CA PHE A 85 -10.25 1.80 -8.22
C PHE A 85 -9.31 2.15 -9.38
N ALA A 86 -9.87 2.61 -10.50
CA ALA A 86 -9.12 2.91 -11.71
C ALA A 86 -8.52 4.33 -11.70
N ASP A 87 -9.23 5.31 -11.13
CA ASP A 87 -8.80 6.71 -11.11
C ASP A 87 -7.76 7.04 -10.02
N GLY A 88 -7.56 6.13 -9.06
CA GLY A 88 -6.61 6.28 -7.97
C GLY A 88 -7.19 6.88 -6.68
N THR A 89 -8.49 7.13 -6.62
CA THR A 89 -9.16 7.63 -5.40
C THR A 89 -9.02 6.61 -4.27
N LYS A 90 -9.33 5.32 -4.53
CA LYS A 90 -9.25 4.28 -3.50
C LYS A 90 -7.81 4.09 -2.99
N ILE A 91 -6.84 4.03 -3.90
CA ILE A 91 -5.44 3.82 -3.53
C ILE A 91 -4.89 4.98 -2.70
N SER A 92 -5.33 6.21 -2.98
CA SER A 92 -4.95 7.39 -2.20
C SER A 92 -5.42 7.29 -0.75
N PHE A 93 -6.64 6.81 -0.51
CA PHE A 93 -7.13 6.58 0.85
C PHE A 93 -6.44 5.39 1.53
N GLU A 94 -6.21 4.30 0.80
CA GLU A 94 -5.49 3.13 1.34
C GLU A 94 -4.10 3.52 1.83
N GLN A 95 -3.32 4.23 1.01
CA GLN A 95 -1.97 4.66 1.38
C GLN A 95 -1.97 5.74 2.46
N ALA A 96 -2.97 6.62 2.51
CA ALA A 96 -3.13 7.56 3.62
C ALA A 96 -3.41 6.85 4.96
N VAL A 97 -4.23 5.81 4.96
CA VAL A 97 -4.49 4.98 6.14
C VAL A 97 -3.21 4.30 6.63
N VAL A 98 -2.43 3.74 5.72
CA VAL A 98 -1.15 3.08 6.06
C VAL A 98 -0.15 4.09 6.62
N ALA A 99 0.01 5.25 5.97
CA ALA A 99 0.87 6.34 6.45
C ALA A 99 0.48 6.78 7.87
N ASN A 100 -0.81 6.99 8.12
CA ASN A 100 -1.31 7.36 9.44
C ASN A 100 -1.03 6.29 10.51
N ALA A 101 -0.99 5.01 10.12
CA ALA A 101 -0.75 3.90 11.04
C ALA A 101 0.73 3.64 11.32
N THR A 102 1.63 3.93 10.37
CA THR A 102 3.07 3.65 10.47
C THR A 102 3.93 4.87 10.79
N GLY A 103 3.39 6.08 10.57
CA GLY A 103 4.16 7.33 10.60
C GLY A 103 4.94 7.59 9.31
N MET A 104 4.83 6.73 8.29
CA MET A 104 5.37 6.97 6.94
C MET A 104 4.66 8.14 6.26
N HIS A 105 5.21 8.59 5.12
CA HIS A 105 4.65 9.71 4.36
C HIS A 105 4.65 9.46 2.86
N VAL A 106 3.98 10.30 2.09
CA VAL A 106 4.12 10.30 0.63
C VAL A 106 5.36 11.12 0.26
N ALA A 107 6.25 10.57 -0.57
CA ALA A 107 7.45 11.29 -1.02
C ALA A 107 7.11 12.55 -1.85
N LYS A 108 5.98 12.51 -2.57
CA LYS A 108 5.42 13.65 -3.30
C LYS A 108 3.90 13.53 -3.40
N ARG A 109 3.24 14.65 -3.72
CA ARG A 109 1.79 14.66 -3.97
C ARG A 109 1.43 13.64 -5.06
N GLY A 110 0.52 12.74 -4.75
CA GLY A 110 0.06 11.69 -5.66
C GLY A 110 0.98 10.46 -5.72
N MET A 111 2.00 10.38 -4.85
CA MET A 111 2.98 9.28 -4.81
C MET A 111 3.85 9.21 -6.08
N TRP A 112 4.90 8.37 -6.08
CA TRP A 112 5.73 8.15 -7.26
C TRP A 112 5.01 7.36 -8.34
N ALA A 113 4.18 6.40 -7.95
CA ALA A 113 3.36 5.60 -8.85
C ALA A 113 4.15 5.01 -10.04
N PRO A 114 5.33 4.37 -9.85
CA PRO A 114 6.11 3.92 -11.00
C PRO A 114 5.27 3.01 -11.90
N THR A 115 5.32 3.27 -13.20
CA THR A 115 4.63 2.45 -14.19
C THR A 115 5.65 1.63 -14.96
N VAL A 116 5.44 0.32 -15.00
CA VAL A 116 6.26 -0.66 -15.70
C VAL A 116 5.43 -1.39 -16.75
N PRO A 117 6.05 -2.04 -17.75
CA PRO A 117 5.33 -2.91 -18.67
C PRO A 117 4.51 -3.97 -17.90
N ALA A 118 3.30 -4.25 -18.37
CA ALA A 118 2.44 -5.25 -17.74
C ALA A 118 3.14 -6.62 -17.66
N GLY A 119 3.09 -7.25 -16.48
CA GLY A 119 3.73 -8.53 -16.22
C GLY A 119 5.20 -8.42 -15.76
N THR A 120 5.73 -7.22 -15.55
CA THR A 120 7.09 -7.05 -15.02
C THR A 120 7.17 -7.64 -13.60
N PRO A 121 8.10 -8.57 -13.28
CA PRO A 121 8.20 -9.14 -11.94
C PRO A 121 8.38 -8.06 -10.86
N LEU A 122 7.66 -8.15 -9.74
CA LEU A 122 7.74 -7.16 -8.67
C LEU A 122 9.19 -6.88 -8.21
N LYS A 123 10.02 -7.93 -8.08
CA LYS A 123 11.44 -7.82 -7.68
C LYS A 123 12.26 -6.92 -8.64
N GLU A 124 11.87 -6.85 -9.90
CA GLU A 124 12.50 -5.95 -10.87
C GLU A 124 11.86 -4.55 -10.82
N ALA A 125 10.53 -4.51 -10.71
CA ALA A 125 9.74 -3.28 -10.76
C ALA A 125 10.05 -2.32 -9.61
N VAL A 126 10.37 -2.83 -8.42
CA VAL A 126 10.72 -2.01 -7.24
C VAL A 126 12.00 -1.17 -7.44
N ASN A 127 12.86 -1.53 -8.39
CA ASN A 127 14.05 -0.73 -8.72
C ASN A 127 13.73 0.60 -9.41
N ARG A 128 12.45 0.85 -9.72
CA ARG A 128 11.97 2.11 -10.31
C ARG A 128 11.70 3.18 -9.26
N TYR A 129 11.69 2.83 -7.97
CA TYR A 129 11.60 3.80 -6.89
C TYR A 129 12.92 4.54 -6.69
N PRO A 130 12.88 5.85 -6.38
CA PRO A 130 14.07 6.61 -6.03
C PRO A 130 14.63 6.12 -4.68
N GLN A 131 15.81 5.49 -4.74
CA GLN A 131 16.44 4.86 -3.57
C GLN A 131 16.69 5.85 -2.43
N GLU A 132 17.10 7.07 -2.75
CA GLU A 132 17.35 8.11 -1.75
C GLU A 132 16.09 8.48 -0.96
N GLU A 133 14.93 8.52 -1.62
CA GLU A 133 13.66 8.86 -0.97
C GLU A 133 13.16 7.73 -0.07
N ILE A 134 13.24 6.48 -0.53
CA ILE A 134 12.75 5.34 0.26
C ILE A 134 13.63 5.12 1.50
N LEU A 135 14.94 5.38 1.43
CA LEU A 135 15.85 5.19 2.56
C LEU A 135 15.77 6.30 3.62
N ASN A 136 15.06 7.39 3.34
CA ASN A 136 14.83 8.45 4.33
C ASN A 136 13.82 8.00 5.39
N ASN A 137 14.19 8.04 6.66
CA ASN A 137 13.25 7.81 7.76
C ASN A 137 12.14 8.88 7.76
N PRO A 138 10.87 8.52 8.02
CA PRO A 138 10.36 7.21 8.49
C PRO A 138 9.99 6.22 7.37
N GLY A 139 10.44 6.42 6.13
CA GLY A 139 10.03 5.66 4.95
C GLY A 139 8.77 6.23 4.31
N ILE A 140 8.34 5.60 3.21
CA ILE A 140 7.24 6.12 2.38
C ILE A 140 6.10 5.12 2.14
N VAL A 141 4.94 5.65 1.77
CA VAL A 141 3.80 4.90 1.22
C VAL A 141 3.70 5.19 -0.28
N ASP A 142 3.51 4.16 -1.11
CA ASP A 142 3.45 4.30 -2.57
C ASP A 142 2.69 3.15 -3.25
N TYR A 143 2.61 3.15 -4.57
CA TYR A 143 2.08 2.03 -5.33
C TYR A 143 2.78 1.88 -6.68
N ILE A 144 2.73 0.68 -7.25
CA ILE A 144 3.32 0.39 -8.56
C ILE A 144 2.25 -0.07 -9.55
N VAL A 145 2.41 0.32 -10.82
CA VAL A 145 1.47 -0.01 -11.89
C VAL A 145 2.11 -0.95 -12.91
N GLY A 146 1.46 -2.08 -13.17
CA GLY A 146 1.85 -3.06 -14.20
C GLY A 146 2.75 -4.20 -13.71
N ALA A 147 3.13 -4.23 -12.43
CA ALA A 147 3.94 -5.32 -11.89
C ALA A 147 3.14 -6.64 -11.75
N GLU A 148 3.86 -7.77 -11.75
CA GLU A 148 3.33 -9.11 -11.44
C GLU A 148 3.71 -9.48 -10.00
N PRO A 149 2.77 -9.91 -9.15
CA PRO A 149 1.36 -10.21 -9.45
C PRO A 149 0.52 -8.95 -9.73
N ASN A 150 -0.50 -9.07 -10.59
CA ASN A 150 -1.33 -7.93 -11.06
C ASN A 150 -2.15 -7.21 -9.97
N SER A 151 -2.17 -7.74 -8.75
CA SER A 151 -2.77 -7.16 -7.56
C SER A 151 -2.09 -7.73 -6.33
N GLY A 152 -2.11 -6.97 -5.23
CA GLY A 152 -1.52 -7.35 -3.96
C GLY A 152 -0.82 -6.18 -3.32
N VAL A 153 -0.07 -6.47 -2.27
CA VAL A 153 0.69 -5.51 -1.50
C VAL A 153 2.10 -6.01 -1.28
N PHE A 154 3.02 -5.10 -0.98
CA PHE A 154 4.40 -5.41 -0.68
C PHE A 154 4.96 -4.42 0.33
N VAL A 155 6.00 -4.85 1.05
CA VAL A 155 6.77 -3.97 1.93
C VAL A 155 8.23 -4.20 1.63
N LEU A 156 8.95 -3.12 1.34
CA LEU A 156 10.41 -3.12 1.23
C LEU A 156 10.99 -2.81 2.61
N GLY A 157 12.06 -3.52 2.96
CA GLY A 157 12.78 -3.30 4.20
C GLY A 157 14.28 -3.35 4.00
N VAL A 158 14.99 -2.71 4.92
CA VAL A 158 16.46 -2.71 4.98
C VAL A 158 16.92 -3.35 6.28
N ILE A 159 18.12 -3.92 6.25
CA ILE A 159 18.73 -4.60 7.38
C ILE A 159 20.23 -4.36 7.38
N ASP A 160 20.74 -3.86 8.49
CA ASP A 160 22.16 -3.53 8.66
C ASP A 160 22.92 -4.57 9.49
N ASP A 161 22.19 -5.49 10.16
CA ASP A 161 22.82 -6.56 10.92
C ASP A 161 23.48 -7.59 9.99
N PRO A 162 24.81 -7.79 10.07
CA PRO A 162 25.54 -8.63 9.13
C PRO A 162 25.20 -10.12 9.27
N VAL A 163 24.78 -10.57 10.46
CA VAL A 163 24.41 -11.96 10.70
C VAL A 163 23.05 -12.24 10.09
N GLN A 164 22.07 -11.37 10.34
CA GLN A 164 20.74 -11.51 9.75
C GLN A 164 20.79 -11.41 8.24
N LYS A 165 21.59 -10.48 7.69
CA LYS A 165 21.81 -10.36 6.23
C LYS A 165 22.32 -11.67 5.63
N PHE A 166 23.34 -12.28 6.23
CA PHE A 166 23.88 -13.56 5.78
C PHE A 166 22.79 -14.66 5.73
N TYR A 167 21.92 -14.73 6.74
CA TYR A 167 20.83 -15.71 6.75
C TYR A 167 19.72 -15.40 5.75
N LEU A 168 19.34 -14.13 5.56
CA LEU A 168 18.35 -13.75 4.53
C LEU A 168 18.85 -14.06 3.12
N ASP A 169 20.14 -13.84 2.84
CA ASP A 169 20.79 -14.23 1.58
C ASP A 169 20.76 -15.77 1.40
N LEU A 170 21.08 -16.53 2.45
CA LEU A 170 21.02 -18.00 2.45
C LEU A 170 19.60 -18.50 2.14
N TYR A 171 18.58 -17.86 2.71
CA TYR A 171 17.17 -18.18 2.49
C TYR A 171 16.61 -17.61 1.18
N LYS A 172 17.41 -16.84 0.43
CA LYS A 172 17.04 -16.22 -0.84
C LYS A 172 15.88 -15.24 -0.73
N VAL A 173 15.79 -14.56 0.41
CA VAL A 173 14.77 -13.54 0.73
C VAL A 173 15.37 -12.15 0.95
N GLY A 174 16.71 -12.03 0.86
CA GLY A 174 17.44 -10.80 0.55
C GLY A 174 17.92 -10.84 -0.89
#